data_AF-A0AAF0ETM6-F1
#
_entry.id   AF-A0AAF0ETM6-F1
#
_cell.length_a   1.000
_cell.length_b   1.000
_cell.length_c   1.000
_cell.angle_alpha   90.00
_cell.angle_beta   90.00
_cell.angle_gamma   90.00
#
_symmetry.space_group_name_H-M   'P 1'
#
loop_
_entity.id
_entity.type
_entity.pdbx_description
1 polymer ?
#
loop_
_entity_poly.entity_id
_entity_poly.type
_entity_poly.pdbx_seq_one_letter_code
_entity_poly.pdbx_strand_id
1 'polypeptide(L)'
;MLPGADGLHANMWVMDALHTLQSSIYPRLVGEPLLVSPPVPDHLGEALEHMIVLLHECDDLLEFKQAEHDCCALHDVPHTQEAQDLENFMFNYKLAVEAVRTLQREQTSVQDPDETMVDDLEPKSEKHAAWEEKSAELERVHAEQMASLQETHMQELARVAEEHRSSNEELFTNHAAELAQAYKTHAKELDDLRANYEAAQAAASQSFQKRWAESQVARGQLESHHAAQIQCHERAHAETWERTRLLRSAVEDLGSVVDHNASQLAAMQQRIDAHEAYVCQLEKAHRDALNAHASLHSAHNTLSSEHNRTEKRLSELQFAMSERDTTIAQIQTRMAEAQATLQVRESELAKKSSRLADVETQLVELQSELERSTQDQTNVDQILQQLAASEAHVADLQKQLKSLELVKAERAQWAGEMHELQKLLSMYKTSASHAEQEQERVKETMEKMQVEYFVMQQALEERDAEVHALKESKRRYAEQIRTERAENAAKRDVHQQTASLEQRVADLELELSAKASEIEEADTRMLLVMKENKRLVAQMKALRNETKRALQDVTNSQPTGASPDKRDALLPNRLTRLRPMS
;
A
#
# COMPACT_ATOMS: atom_id res chain seq x y z
N MET A 1 -37.01 56.30 -50.83
CA MET A 1 -37.50 57.51 -51.50
C MET A 1 -36.28 58.36 -51.85
N LEU A 2 -36.05 58.55 -53.15
CA LEU A 2 -35.08 59.51 -53.67
C LEU A 2 -35.89 60.64 -54.34
N PRO A 3 -35.46 61.91 -54.28
CA PRO A 3 -36.12 62.99 -55.02
C PRO A 3 -35.99 62.75 -56.54
N GLY A 4 -37.01 63.15 -57.29
CA GLY A 4 -37.19 62.76 -58.70
C GLY A 4 -36.17 63.40 -59.67
N ALA A 5 -35.89 62.67 -60.76
CA ALA A 5 -35.00 63.12 -61.83
C ALA A 5 -35.53 64.36 -62.59
N ASP A 6 -36.84 64.65 -62.49
CA ASP A 6 -37.52 65.75 -63.16
C ASP A 6 -36.88 67.12 -62.86
N GLY A 7 -36.35 67.31 -61.64
CA GLY A 7 -35.67 68.54 -61.24
C GLY A 7 -34.37 68.81 -61.99
N LEU A 8 -33.62 67.77 -62.36
CA LEU A 8 -32.41 67.93 -63.19
C LEU A 8 -32.76 68.31 -64.62
N HIS A 9 -33.86 67.75 -65.16
CA HIS A 9 -34.28 68.00 -66.53
C HIS A 9 -34.85 69.43 -66.71
N ALA A 10 -35.51 69.96 -65.68
CA ALA A 10 -35.96 71.35 -65.65
C ALA A 10 -34.77 72.34 -65.59
N ASN A 11 -33.79 72.10 -64.71
CA ASN A 11 -32.60 72.95 -64.59
C ASN A 11 -31.81 73.02 -65.91
N MET A 12 -31.66 71.89 -66.59
CA MET A 12 -30.96 71.81 -67.87
C MET A 12 -31.68 72.63 -68.95
N TRP A 13 -33.02 72.56 -69.02
CA TRP A 13 -33.81 73.34 -69.98
C TRP A 13 -33.75 74.84 -69.70
N VAL A 14 -33.80 75.27 -68.43
CA VAL A 14 -33.66 76.69 -68.04
C VAL A 14 -32.31 77.26 -68.46
N MET A 15 -31.20 76.52 -68.26
CA MET A 15 -29.87 76.97 -68.67
C MET A 15 -29.69 76.99 -70.19
N ASP A 16 -30.22 75.99 -70.92
CA ASP A 16 -30.13 75.93 -72.38
C ASP A 16 -30.97 77.03 -73.06
N ALA A 17 -32.13 77.36 -72.48
CA ALA A 17 -32.94 78.52 -72.88
C ALA A 17 -32.23 79.85 -72.62
N LEU A 18 -31.61 80.04 -71.44
CA LEU A 18 -30.84 81.25 -71.11
C LEU A 18 -29.66 81.45 -72.08
N HIS A 19 -28.90 80.37 -72.31
CA HIS A 19 -27.78 80.38 -73.25
C HIS A 19 -28.25 80.68 -74.68
N THR A 20 -29.40 80.13 -75.11
CA THR A 20 -29.99 80.41 -76.43
C THR A 20 -30.41 81.89 -76.57
N LEU A 21 -31.04 82.48 -75.55
CA LEU A 21 -31.42 83.90 -75.54
C LEU A 21 -30.17 84.81 -75.65
N GLN A 22 -29.18 84.59 -74.79
CA GLN A 22 -27.94 85.37 -74.75
C GLN A 22 -27.07 85.22 -76.01
N SER A 23 -26.96 84.02 -76.59
CA SER A 23 -26.07 83.75 -77.73
C SER A 23 -26.68 83.99 -79.11
N SER A 24 -28.01 83.95 -79.25
CA SER A 24 -28.67 83.95 -80.57
C SER A 24 -29.70 85.06 -80.81
N ILE A 25 -30.36 85.56 -79.76
CA ILE A 25 -31.43 86.56 -79.87
C ILE A 25 -30.89 87.96 -79.54
N TYR A 26 -30.29 88.12 -78.37
CA TYR A 26 -29.76 89.43 -77.92
C TYR A 26 -28.78 90.09 -78.93
N PRO A 27 -27.80 89.37 -79.53
CA PRO A 27 -26.87 89.96 -80.49
C PRO A 27 -27.52 90.39 -81.81
N ARG A 28 -28.72 89.87 -82.12
CA ARG A 28 -29.49 90.24 -83.33
C ARG A 28 -30.38 91.46 -83.13
N LEU A 29 -30.66 91.83 -81.89
CA LEU A 29 -31.45 93.01 -81.55
C LEU A 29 -30.56 94.23 -81.26
N VAL A 30 -29.44 94.04 -80.57
CA VAL A 30 -28.56 95.14 -80.11
C VAL A 30 -27.47 95.52 -81.14
N GLY A 31 -27.26 94.71 -82.18
CA GLY A 31 -26.46 95.08 -83.36
C GLY A 31 -24.94 94.92 -83.24
N GLU A 32 -24.36 94.97 -82.03
CA GLU A 32 -22.96 94.62 -81.77
C GLU A 32 -22.81 93.48 -80.73
N PRO A 33 -21.82 92.57 -80.90
CA PRO A 33 -21.52 91.54 -79.92
C PRO A 33 -20.72 92.13 -78.74
N LEU A 34 -21.37 92.27 -77.58
CA LEU A 34 -20.71 92.73 -76.36
C LEU A 34 -19.55 91.79 -75.96
N LEU A 35 -18.35 92.37 -75.85
CA LEU A 35 -17.08 91.65 -75.67
C LEU A 35 -16.80 91.24 -74.20
N VAL A 36 -17.84 91.21 -73.36
CA VAL A 36 -17.78 90.83 -71.94
C VAL A 36 -18.96 89.91 -71.65
N SER A 37 -18.70 88.63 -71.41
CA SER A 37 -19.74 87.70 -70.96
C SER A 37 -20.20 88.08 -69.55
N PRO A 38 -21.52 88.16 -69.28
CA PRO A 38 -22.03 88.32 -67.92
C PRO A 38 -21.65 87.10 -67.06
N PRO A 39 -21.59 87.23 -65.72
CA PRO A 39 -21.32 86.10 -64.84
C PRO A 39 -22.42 85.04 -64.99
N VAL A 40 -22.01 83.78 -65.10
CA VAL A 40 -22.95 82.64 -65.11
C VAL A 40 -23.57 82.52 -63.71
N PRO A 41 -24.91 82.51 -63.58
CA PRO A 41 -25.57 82.37 -62.29
C PRO A 41 -25.35 80.97 -61.70
N ASP A 42 -24.85 80.89 -60.47
CA ASP A 42 -24.49 79.61 -59.83
C ASP A 42 -25.72 78.80 -59.39
N HIS A 43 -26.92 79.39 -59.39
CA HIS A 43 -28.14 78.71 -58.99
C HIS A 43 -29.40 79.12 -59.77
N LEU A 44 -30.39 78.21 -59.79
CA LEU A 44 -31.60 78.32 -60.61
C LEU A 44 -32.44 79.58 -60.32
N GLY A 45 -32.39 80.10 -59.09
CA GLY A 45 -33.09 81.33 -58.70
C GLY A 45 -32.58 82.52 -59.50
N GLU A 46 -31.27 82.80 -59.40
CA GLU A 46 -30.61 83.83 -60.22
C GLU A 46 -30.80 83.59 -61.72
N ALA A 47 -30.72 82.34 -62.20
CA ALA A 47 -30.93 82.04 -63.62
C ALA A 47 -32.34 82.41 -64.11
N LEU A 48 -33.38 82.20 -63.28
CA LEU A 48 -34.75 82.59 -63.60
C LEU A 48 -34.96 84.11 -63.50
N GLU A 49 -34.39 84.78 -62.48
CA GLU A 49 -34.45 86.25 -62.37
C GLU A 49 -33.74 86.93 -63.56
N HIS A 50 -32.57 86.44 -63.96
CA HIS A 50 -31.83 86.93 -65.12
C HIS A 50 -32.58 86.69 -66.45
N MET A 51 -33.33 85.58 -66.55
CA MET A 51 -34.19 85.30 -67.71
C MET A 51 -35.41 86.24 -67.76
N ILE A 52 -36.01 86.57 -66.61
CA ILE A 52 -37.14 87.51 -66.53
C ILE A 52 -36.71 88.92 -66.98
N VAL A 53 -35.52 89.38 -66.57
CA VAL A 53 -34.97 90.67 -67.02
C VAL A 53 -34.71 90.66 -68.53
N LEU A 54 -34.04 89.64 -69.06
CA LEU A 54 -33.77 89.51 -70.50
C LEU A 54 -35.04 89.44 -71.35
N LEU A 55 -36.14 88.87 -70.82
CA LEU A 55 -37.43 88.84 -71.53
C LEU A 55 -38.11 90.21 -71.56
N HIS A 56 -38.05 91.00 -70.47
CA HIS A 56 -38.51 92.40 -70.49
C HIS A 56 -37.70 93.26 -71.48
N GLU A 57 -36.38 93.13 -71.49
CA GLU A 57 -35.53 93.84 -72.47
C GLU A 57 -35.87 93.46 -73.92
N CYS A 58 -36.29 92.21 -74.16
CA CYS A 58 -36.76 91.78 -75.49
C CYS A 58 -38.12 92.37 -75.87
N ASP A 59 -39.05 92.51 -74.93
CA ASP A 59 -40.36 93.14 -75.17
C ASP A 59 -40.21 94.65 -75.45
N ASP A 60 -39.40 95.37 -74.66
CA ASP A 60 -39.08 96.79 -74.89
C ASP A 60 -38.48 97.04 -76.29
N LEU A 61 -37.57 96.15 -76.73
CA LEU A 61 -36.94 96.22 -78.05
C LEU A 61 -37.90 95.87 -79.20
N LEU A 62 -38.93 95.06 -78.95
CA LEU A 62 -40.01 94.82 -79.91
C LEU A 62 -40.96 96.01 -80.02
N GLU A 63 -41.34 96.64 -78.91
CA GLU A 63 -42.19 97.85 -78.93
C GLU A 63 -41.48 99.03 -79.63
N PHE A 64 -40.18 99.23 -79.37
CA PHE A 64 -39.37 100.22 -80.09
C PHE A 64 -39.37 99.99 -81.61
N LYS A 65 -39.20 98.74 -82.04
CA LYS A 65 -39.19 98.37 -83.47
C LYS A 65 -40.57 98.51 -84.12
N GLN A 66 -41.65 98.29 -83.36
CA GLN A 66 -43.02 98.56 -83.79
C GLN A 66 -43.20 100.07 -84.08
N ALA A 67 -42.72 100.93 -83.17
CA ALA A 67 -42.79 102.38 -83.33
C ALA A 67 -41.93 102.92 -84.50
N GLU A 68 -40.76 102.32 -84.76
CA GLU A 68 -39.93 102.66 -85.93
C GLU A 68 -40.66 102.36 -87.25
N HIS A 69 -41.29 101.19 -87.36
CA HIS A 69 -42.08 100.78 -88.52
C HIS A 69 -43.26 101.76 -88.78
N ASP A 70 -43.99 102.13 -87.73
CA ASP A 70 -45.13 103.03 -87.84
C ASP A 70 -44.73 104.48 -88.17
N CYS A 71 -43.50 104.89 -87.83
CA CYS A 71 -42.92 106.15 -88.30
C CYS A 71 -42.55 106.10 -89.79
N CYS A 72 -41.97 105.00 -90.28
CA CYS A 72 -41.63 104.83 -91.69
C CYS A 72 -42.87 104.80 -92.61
N ALA A 73 -43.98 104.22 -92.15
CA ALA A 73 -45.25 104.16 -92.89
C ALA A 73 -45.84 105.56 -93.23
N LEU A 74 -45.35 106.63 -92.60
CA LEU A 74 -45.81 108.01 -92.75
C LEU A 74 -45.00 108.85 -93.76
N HIS A 75 -44.09 108.25 -94.54
CA HIS A 75 -43.27 108.97 -95.53
C HIS A 75 -43.43 108.53 -97.01
N ASP A 76 -44.03 107.38 -97.31
CA ASP A 76 -44.27 106.94 -98.70
C ASP A 76 -45.63 107.43 -99.25
N VAL A 77 -45.73 108.73 -99.54
CA VAL A 77 -46.80 109.30 -100.39
C VAL A 77 -46.16 110.01 -101.59
N PRO A 78 -46.30 109.49 -102.83
CA PRO A 78 -45.61 110.03 -103.99
C PRO A 78 -46.22 111.38 -104.46
N HIS A 79 -45.36 112.36 -104.74
CA HIS A 79 -45.76 113.62 -105.37
C HIS A 79 -46.32 113.37 -106.79
N THR A 80 -47.61 113.66 -107.01
CA THR A 80 -48.25 113.54 -108.33
C THR A 80 -48.21 114.85 -109.13
N GLN A 81 -48.09 114.71 -110.45
CA GLN A 81 -47.93 115.81 -111.41
C GLN A 81 -49.06 116.85 -111.34
N GLU A 82 -50.27 116.40 -111.00
CA GLU A 82 -51.51 117.20 -110.94
C GLU A 82 -51.39 118.44 -110.02
N ALA A 83 -50.53 118.39 -108.99
CA ALA A 83 -50.27 119.52 -108.11
C ALA A 83 -49.55 120.69 -108.82
N GLN A 84 -48.61 120.39 -109.72
CA GLN A 84 -47.88 121.41 -110.50
C GLN A 84 -48.76 122.02 -111.59
N ASP A 85 -49.61 121.22 -112.23
CA ASP A 85 -50.53 121.73 -113.24
C ASP A 85 -51.57 122.68 -112.62
N LEU A 86 -52.03 122.40 -111.40
CA LEU A 86 -52.94 123.30 -110.67
C LEU A 86 -52.27 124.66 -110.33
N GLU A 87 -51.00 124.68 -109.93
CA GLU A 87 -50.25 125.94 -109.77
C GLU A 87 -50.13 126.71 -111.10
N ASN A 88 -49.83 126.03 -112.20
CA ASN A 88 -49.75 126.65 -113.53
C ASN A 88 -51.09 127.25 -113.99
N PHE A 89 -52.23 126.60 -113.72
CA PHE A 89 -53.54 127.17 -114.01
C PHE A 89 -53.86 128.39 -113.12
N MET A 90 -53.51 128.34 -111.83
CA MET A 90 -53.67 129.49 -110.92
C MET A 90 -52.79 130.70 -111.30
N PHE A 91 -51.59 130.46 -111.84
CA PHE A 91 -50.71 131.51 -112.34
C PHE A 91 -51.30 132.20 -113.58
N ASN A 92 -51.70 131.42 -114.59
CA ASN A 92 -52.26 131.96 -115.83
C ASN A 92 -53.58 132.71 -115.62
N TYR A 93 -54.43 132.25 -114.69
CA TYR A 93 -55.68 132.95 -114.35
C TYR A 93 -55.46 134.35 -113.75
N LYS A 94 -54.43 134.52 -112.90
CA LYS A 94 -54.06 135.86 -112.37
C LYS A 94 -53.67 136.83 -113.47
N LEU A 95 -52.84 136.38 -114.42
CA LEU A 95 -52.34 137.21 -115.52
C LEU A 95 -53.49 137.71 -116.43
N ALA A 96 -54.47 136.83 -116.73
CA ALA A 96 -55.64 137.19 -117.53
C ALA A 96 -56.54 138.24 -116.85
N VAL A 97 -56.77 138.13 -115.54
CA VAL A 97 -57.61 139.08 -114.78
C VAL A 97 -56.95 140.47 -114.69
N GLU A 98 -55.63 140.55 -114.73
CA GLU A 98 -54.90 141.82 -114.71
C GLU A 98 -54.97 142.55 -116.06
N ALA A 99 -54.92 141.81 -117.19
CA ALA A 99 -55.05 142.35 -118.55
C ALA A 99 -56.47 142.90 -118.88
N VAL A 100 -57.53 142.31 -118.34
CA VAL A 100 -58.90 142.84 -118.54
C VAL A 100 -59.09 144.18 -117.81
N ARG A 101 -58.41 144.38 -116.66
CA ARG A 101 -58.48 145.60 -115.85
C ARG A 101 -57.71 146.78 -116.42
N THR A 102 -56.84 146.59 -117.41
CA THR A 102 -56.21 147.68 -118.17
C THR A 102 -57.08 148.09 -119.36
N LEU A 103 -57.60 147.14 -120.14
CA LEU A 103 -58.41 147.44 -121.33
C LEU A 103 -59.75 148.15 -121.02
N GLN A 104 -60.40 147.85 -119.90
CA GLN A 104 -61.66 148.52 -119.50
C GLN A 104 -61.50 149.99 -119.04
N ARG A 105 -60.34 150.62 -119.28
CA ARG A 105 -60.03 151.98 -118.81
C ARG A 105 -59.92 153.03 -119.93
N GLU A 106 -60.04 152.64 -121.20
CA GLU A 106 -59.63 153.49 -122.35
C GLU A 106 -60.72 153.79 -123.40
N GLN A 107 -62.00 153.42 -123.20
CA GLN A 107 -63.06 153.73 -124.19
C GLN A 107 -64.30 154.42 -123.59
N THR A 108 -64.52 155.67 -124.00
CA THR A 108 -65.72 156.48 -123.73
C THR A 108 -66.02 157.44 -124.89
N SER A 109 -67.30 157.52 -125.31
CA SER A 109 -67.93 158.54 -126.17
C SER A 109 -67.54 158.67 -127.66
N VAL A 110 -68.54 158.95 -128.51
CA VAL A 110 -68.64 160.00 -129.57
C VAL A 110 -70.05 159.89 -130.25
N GLN A 111 -70.51 160.91 -130.99
CA GLN A 111 -71.91 161.18 -131.37
C GLN A 111 -72.03 161.88 -132.76
N ASP A 112 -73.26 162.26 -133.17
CA ASP A 112 -73.68 163.37 -134.09
C ASP A 112 -73.96 163.13 -135.62
N PRO A 113 -74.75 164.03 -136.31
CA PRO A 113 -75.76 163.63 -137.34
C PRO A 113 -75.91 164.59 -138.60
N ASP A 114 -77.16 164.73 -139.14
CA ASP A 114 -77.82 165.92 -139.79
C ASP A 114 -78.02 166.11 -141.34
N GLU A 115 -79.01 167.00 -141.66
CA GLU A 115 -79.31 167.79 -142.90
C GLU A 115 -80.09 167.20 -144.13
N THR A 116 -80.97 167.90 -144.91
CA THR A 116 -81.89 169.10 -144.77
C THR A 116 -82.97 169.16 -145.93
N MET A 117 -83.85 170.19 -146.02
CA MET A 117 -84.96 170.40 -147.02
C MET A 117 -84.82 171.69 -147.89
N VAL A 118 -85.79 172.05 -148.78
CA VAL A 118 -86.26 173.45 -149.13
C VAL A 118 -87.40 173.55 -150.21
N ASP A 119 -88.11 174.69 -150.24
CA ASP A 119 -89.37 175.10 -150.95
C ASP A 119 -89.28 176.58 -151.49
N ASP A 120 -90.15 177.28 -152.26
CA ASP A 120 -91.36 177.10 -153.14
C ASP A 120 -91.65 178.45 -153.92
N LEU A 121 -92.76 178.61 -154.70
CA LEU A 121 -93.64 179.83 -154.88
C LEU A 121 -94.02 180.39 -156.30
N GLU A 122 -95.03 181.30 -156.33
CA GLU A 122 -96.00 181.60 -157.42
C GLU A 122 -95.81 182.94 -158.21
N PRO A 123 -96.09 182.99 -159.54
CA PRO A 123 -96.13 184.21 -160.38
C PRO A 123 -97.50 184.55 -161.04
N LYS A 124 -97.66 185.77 -161.62
CA LYS A 124 -98.85 186.23 -162.40
C LYS A 124 -98.53 187.24 -163.53
N SER A 125 -99.34 187.29 -164.60
CA SER A 125 -100.11 188.50 -165.03
C SER A 125 -100.77 188.37 -166.43
N GLU A 126 -101.83 189.15 -166.68
CA GLU A 126 -102.64 189.06 -167.91
C GLU A 126 -102.15 189.96 -169.06
N LYS A 127 -101.65 189.37 -170.16
CA LYS A 127 -102.05 189.68 -171.55
C LYS A 127 -101.26 188.89 -172.62
N HIS A 128 -101.94 188.64 -173.74
CA HIS A 128 -101.48 187.99 -174.99
C HIS A 128 -101.44 186.45 -174.99
N ALA A 129 -102.65 185.87 -175.18
CA ALA A 129 -102.92 184.45 -175.40
C ALA A 129 -102.40 183.91 -176.77
N ALA A 130 -101.11 184.10 -177.02
CA ALA A 130 -100.36 183.56 -178.15
C ALA A 130 -98.98 183.01 -177.72
N TRP A 131 -98.76 182.87 -176.41
CA TRP A 131 -97.51 182.39 -175.80
C TRP A 131 -97.72 181.15 -174.93
N GLU A 132 -98.88 181.00 -174.27
CA GLU A 132 -99.20 179.88 -173.37
C GLU A 132 -99.14 178.52 -174.09
N GLU A 133 -99.69 178.42 -175.30
CA GLU A 133 -99.62 177.22 -176.16
C GLU A 133 -98.18 176.73 -176.40
N LYS A 134 -97.19 177.64 -176.36
CA LYS A 134 -95.78 177.33 -176.60
C LYS A 134 -94.97 177.06 -175.33
N SER A 135 -95.50 177.41 -174.16
CA SER A 135 -94.93 176.98 -172.86
C SER A 135 -95.35 175.54 -172.55
N ALA A 136 -96.64 175.22 -172.73
CA ALA A 136 -97.21 173.91 -172.44
C ALA A 136 -96.51 172.76 -173.20
N GLU A 137 -96.13 172.98 -174.47
CA GLU A 137 -95.39 171.99 -175.27
C GLU A 137 -93.97 171.74 -174.72
N LEU A 138 -93.30 172.78 -174.21
CA LEU A 138 -91.96 172.66 -173.59
C LEU A 138 -92.02 171.96 -172.24
N GLU A 139 -93.02 172.28 -171.42
CA GLU A 139 -93.27 171.62 -170.13
C GLU A 139 -93.57 170.12 -170.33
N ARG A 140 -94.37 169.75 -171.35
CA ARG A 140 -94.64 168.35 -171.71
C ARG A 140 -93.37 167.59 -172.07
N VAL A 141 -92.52 168.16 -172.94
CA VAL A 141 -91.26 167.52 -173.36
C VAL A 141 -90.28 167.36 -172.19
N HIS A 142 -90.21 168.34 -171.28
CA HIS A 142 -89.35 168.25 -170.10
C HIS A 142 -89.84 167.19 -169.10
N ALA A 143 -91.17 167.07 -168.90
CA ALA A 143 -91.76 166.01 -168.08
C ALA A 143 -91.49 164.61 -168.66
N GLU A 144 -91.59 164.44 -169.99
CA GLU A 144 -91.28 163.18 -170.68
C GLU A 144 -89.80 162.80 -170.55
N GLN A 145 -88.88 163.77 -170.62
CA GLN A 145 -87.45 163.51 -170.35
C GLN A 145 -87.18 163.11 -168.90
N MET A 146 -87.77 163.81 -167.92
CA MET A 146 -87.55 163.49 -166.50
C MET A 146 -88.12 162.12 -166.11
N ALA A 147 -89.28 161.74 -166.66
CA ALA A 147 -89.84 160.40 -166.48
C ALA A 147 -88.93 159.30 -167.06
N SER A 148 -88.42 159.49 -168.28
CA SER A 148 -87.47 158.57 -168.90
C SER A 148 -86.18 158.41 -168.07
N LEU A 149 -85.65 159.51 -167.53
CA LEU A 149 -84.42 159.49 -166.73
C LEU A 149 -84.64 158.77 -165.39
N GLN A 150 -85.77 159.02 -164.71
CA GLN A 150 -86.16 158.27 -163.51
C GLN A 150 -86.35 156.78 -163.77
N GLU A 151 -86.95 156.39 -164.90
CA GLU A 151 -87.12 154.98 -165.26
C GLU A 151 -85.77 154.29 -165.48
N THR A 152 -84.83 154.91 -166.21
CA THR A 152 -83.48 154.34 -166.38
C THR A 152 -82.73 154.17 -165.06
N HIS A 153 -82.84 155.14 -164.13
CA HIS A 153 -82.20 155.05 -162.82
C HIS A 153 -82.80 153.93 -161.93
N MET A 154 -84.12 153.70 -161.99
CA MET A 154 -84.72 152.54 -161.32
C MET A 154 -84.23 151.21 -161.89
N GLN A 155 -84.02 151.12 -163.21
CA GLN A 155 -83.49 149.91 -163.85
C GLN A 155 -82.04 149.62 -163.43
N GLU A 156 -81.19 150.64 -163.30
CA GLU A 156 -79.83 150.46 -162.78
C GLU A 156 -79.79 150.04 -161.30
N LEU A 157 -80.61 150.65 -160.45
CA LEU A 157 -80.73 150.25 -159.04
C LEU A 157 -81.22 148.80 -158.90
N ALA A 158 -82.16 148.36 -159.74
CA ALA A 158 -82.61 146.98 -159.77
C ALA A 158 -81.48 146.01 -160.20
N ARG A 159 -80.66 146.36 -161.20
CA ARG A 159 -79.49 145.56 -161.61
C ARG A 159 -78.47 145.43 -160.49
N VAL A 160 -78.11 146.52 -159.81
CA VAL A 160 -77.13 146.48 -158.71
C VAL A 160 -77.65 145.67 -157.52
N ALA A 161 -78.96 145.72 -157.24
CA ALA A 161 -79.59 144.89 -156.21
C ALA A 161 -79.63 143.38 -156.57
N GLU A 162 -79.72 143.04 -157.86
CA GLU A 162 -79.59 141.67 -158.37
C GLU A 162 -78.15 141.16 -158.17
N GLU A 163 -77.16 141.93 -158.62
CA GLU A 163 -75.73 141.61 -158.51
C GLU A 163 -75.28 141.42 -157.05
N HIS A 164 -75.71 142.31 -156.14
CA HIS A 164 -75.45 142.15 -154.70
C HIS A 164 -76.11 140.90 -154.09
N ARG A 165 -77.32 140.52 -154.56
CA ARG A 165 -77.99 139.30 -154.08
C ARG A 165 -77.24 138.06 -154.53
N SER A 166 -76.88 137.98 -155.81
CA SER A 166 -76.12 136.86 -156.37
C SER A 166 -74.77 136.69 -155.68
N SER A 167 -74.05 137.78 -155.43
CA SER A 167 -72.75 137.74 -154.75
C SER A 167 -72.85 137.25 -153.29
N ASN A 168 -73.88 137.70 -152.55
CA ASN A 168 -74.14 137.20 -151.20
C ASN A 168 -74.50 135.71 -151.19
N GLU A 169 -75.31 135.25 -152.15
CA GLU A 169 -75.74 133.85 -152.26
C GLU A 169 -74.57 132.91 -152.63
N GLU A 170 -73.64 133.36 -153.49
CA GLU A 170 -72.37 132.68 -153.74
C GLU A 170 -71.47 132.64 -152.49
N LEU A 171 -71.37 133.74 -151.73
CA LEU A 171 -70.56 133.78 -150.51
C LEU A 171 -71.12 132.83 -149.42
N PHE A 172 -72.44 132.81 -149.21
CA PHE A 172 -73.06 131.88 -148.26
C PHE A 172 -72.93 130.42 -148.69
N THR A 173 -73.05 130.10 -149.98
CA THR A 173 -72.89 128.71 -150.46
C THR A 173 -71.45 128.22 -150.34
N ASN A 174 -70.46 129.07 -150.63
CA ASN A 174 -69.05 128.77 -150.39
C ASN A 174 -68.75 128.53 -148.91
N HIS A 175 -69.20 129.41 -148.01
CA HIS A 175 -68.96 129.26 -146.57
C HIS A 175 -69.66 128.01 -145.98
N ALA A 176 -70.85 127.67 -146.47
CA ALA A 176 -71.54 126.43 -146.10
C ALA A 176 -70.75 125.17 -146.55
N ALA A 177 -70.09 125.21 -147.71
CA ALA A 177 -69.24 124.12 -148.20
C ALA A 177 -67.96 123.98 -147.35
N GLU A 178 -67.31 125.09 -146.98
CA GLU A 178 -66.15 125.09 -146.08
C GLU A 178 -66.47 124.46 -144.72
N LEU A 179 -67.58 124.89 -144.09
CA LEU A 179 -68.05 124.32 -142.83
C LEU A 179 -68.35 122.83 -142.94
N ALA A 180 -69.05 122.41 -144.01
CA ALA A 180 -69.34 121.00 -144.25
C ALA A 180 -68.06 120.16 -144.44
N GLN A 181 -67.02 120.72 -145.06
CA GLN A 181 -65.71 120.06 -145.19
C GLN A 181 -64.99 119.97 -143.85
N ALA A 182 -65.00 121.03 -143.03
CA ALA A 182 -64.38 121.04 -141.70
C ALA A 182 -65.03 120.06 -140.72
N TYR A 183 -66.37 119.97 -140.72
CA TYR A 183 -67.08 118.93 -139.96
C TYR A 183 -66.71 117.52 -140.42
N LYS A 184 -66.53 117.32 -141.74
CA LYS A 184 -66.16 116.02 -142.31
C LYS A 184 -64.72 115.61 -141.95
N THR A 185 -63.77 116.54 -141.85
CA THR A 185 -62.40 116.23 -141.38
C THR A 185 -62.39 115.91 -139.89
N HIS A 186 -63.02 116.73 -139.04
CA HIS A 186 -63.08 116.45 -137.59
C HIS A 186 -63.83 115.16 -137.25
N ALA A 187 -64.90 114.82 -137.97
CA ALA A 187 -65.58 113.53 -137.78
C ALA A 187 -64.63 112.35 -138.04
N LYS A 188 -63.85 112.42 -139.13
CA LYS A 188 -62.85 111.38 -139.46
C LYS A 188 -61.74 111.32 -138.41
N GLU A 189 -61.24 112.47 -137.94
CA GLU A 189 -60.20 112.51 -136.89
C GLU A 189 -60.68 111.88 -135.58
N LEU A 190 -61.94 112.10 -135.19
CA LEU A 190 -62.54 111.48 -134.01
C LEU A 190 -62.73 109.97 -134.19
N ASP A 191 -63.15 109.50 -135.37
CA ASP A 191 -63.24 108.06 -135.68
C ASP A 191 -61.86 107.38 -135.71
N ASP A 192 -60.86 108.02 -136.33
CA ASP A 192 -59.47 107.53 -136.35
C ASP A 192 -58.89 107.48 -134.91
N LEU A 193 -59.10 108.51 -134.09
CA LEU A 193 -58.67 108.54 -132.68
C LEU A 193 -59.37 107.46 -131.85
N ARG A 194 -60.67 107.25 -132.07
CA ARG A 194 -61.46 106.23 -131.40
C ARG A 194 -60.97 104.82 -131.74
N ALA A 195 -60.75 104.54 -133.03
CA ALA A 195 -60.20 103.26 -133.48
C ALA A 195 -58.81 102.99 -132.87
N ASN A 196 -57.95 104.01 -132.79
CA ASN A 196 -56.65 103.89 -132.14
C ASN A 196 -56.77 103.63 -130.62
N TYR A 197 -57.70 104.29 -129.92
CA TYR A 197 -57.96 104.04 -128.50
C TYR A 197 -58.48 102.62 -128.24
N GLU A 198 -59.49 102.19 -128.99
CA GLU A 198 -60.09 100.85 -128.86
C GLU A 198 -59.06 99.75 -129.19
N ALA A 199 -58.20 99.96 -130.20
CA ALA A 199 -57.08 99.06 -130.51
C ALA A 199 -56.02 99.02 -129.38
N ALA A 200 -55.65 100.17 -128.82
CA ALA A 200 -54.69 100.25 -127.70
C ALA A 200 -55.27 99.57 -126.43
N GLN A 201 -56.55 99.77 -126.13
CA GLN A 201 -57.24 99.14 -125.02
C GLN A 201 -57.32 97.62 -125.20
N ALA A 202 -57.58 97.13 -126.41
CA ALA A 202 -57.57 95.70 -126.72
C ALA A 202 -56.17 95.10 -126.55
N ALA A 203 -55.13 95.75 -127.09
CA ALA A 203 -53.74 95.29 -126.96
C ALA A 203 -53.25 95.29 -125.49
N ALA A 204 -53.61 96.30 -124.70
CA ALA A 204 -53.32 96.36 -123.27
C ALA A 204 -54.05 95.24 -122.50
N SER A 205 -55.33 95.01 -122.81
CA SER A 205 -56.15 93.94 -122.20
C SER A 205 -55.58 92.55 -122.51
N GLN A 206 -55.21 92.28 -123.76
CA GLN A 206 -54.57 91.03 -124.17
C GLN A 206 -53.20 90.85 -123.49
N SER A 207 -52.41 91.92 -123.38
CA SER A 207 -51.10 91.93 -122.69
C SER A 207 -51.22 91.75 -121.18
N PHE A 208 -52.35 92.15 -120.57
CA PHE A 208 -52.66 91.85 -119.18
C PHE A 208 -53.09 90.38 -119.01
N GLN A 209 -54.04 89.90 -119.81
CA GLN A 209 -54.52 88.51 -119.78
C GLN A 209 -53.38 87.50 -119.98
N LYS A 210 -52.47 87.77 -120.93
CA LYS A 210 -51.27 86.94 -121.16
C LYS A 210 -50.38 86.88 -119.92
N ARG A 211 -49.98 88.03 -119.36
CA ARG A 211 -49.13 88.09 -118.15
C ARG A 211 -49.80 87.45 -116.93
N TRP A 212 -51.12 87.59 -116.81
CA TRP A 212 -51.90 86.93 -115.75
C TRP A 212 -51.88 85.40 -115.92
N ALA A 213 -52.12 84.87 -117.12
CA ALA A 213 -52.03 83.43 -117.41
C ALA A 213 -50.62 82.88 -117.17
N GLU A 214 -49.57 83.59 -117.62
CA GLU A 214 -48.16 83.25 -117.36
C GLU A 214 -47.86 83.22 -115.85
N SER A 215 -48.40 84.18 -115.08
CA SER A 215 -48.29 84.23 -113.62
C SER A 215 -49.00 83.05 -112.93
N GLN A 216 -50.21 82.66 -113.38
CA GLN A 216 -50.90 81.48 -112.84
C GLN A 216 -50.14 80.17 -113.13
N VAL A 217 -49.53 80.03 -114.31
CA VAL A 217 -48.70 78.87 -114.65
C VAL A 217 -47.44 78.83 -113.78
N ALA A 218 -46.73 79.96 -113.61
CA ALA A 218 -45.57 80.05 -112.74
C ALA A 218 -45.92 79.76 -111.27
N ARG A 219 -47.08 80.22 -110.79
CA ARG A 219 -47.61 79.92 -109.46
C ARG A 219 -47.86 78.41 -109.29
N GLY A 220 -48.57 77.78 -110.23
CA GLY A 220 -48.83 76.34 -110.17
C GLY A 220 -47.55 75.48 -110.22
N GLN A 221 -46.53 75.93 -110.95
CA GLN A 221 -45.20 75.29 -110.95
C GLN A 221 -44.50 75.43 -109.59
N LEU A 222 -44.56 76.61 -108.97
CA LEU A 222 -43.99 76.84 -107.63
C LEU A 222 -44.71 76.03 -106.54
N GLU A 223 -46.05 76.00 -106.55
CA GLU A 223 -46.86 75.20 -105.63
C GLU A 223 -46.57 73.70 -105.81
N SER A 224 -46.42 73.22 -107.05
CA SER A 224 -46.00 71.83 -107.33
C SER A 224 -44.57 71.54 -106.88
N HIS A 225 -43.64 72.50 -106.99
CA HIS A 225 -42.27 72.33 -106.51
C HIS A 225 -42.23 72.25 -104.98
N HIS A 226 -42.94 73.14 -104.29
CA HIS A 226 -43.06 73.12 -102.84
C HIS A 226 -43.71 71.81 -102.35
N ALA A 227 -44.77 71.33 -103.00
CA ALA A 227 -45.39 70.05 -102.67
C ALA A 227 -44.42 68.86 -102.84
N ALA A 228 -43.65 68.82 -103.93
CA ALA A 228 -42.64 67.79 -104.15
C ALA A 228 -41.49 67.86 -103.12
N GLN A 229 -41.07 69.06 -102.75
CA GLN A 229 -40.03 69.29 -101.73
C GLN A 229 -40.50 68.87 -100.34
N ILE A 230 -41.73 69.20 -99.95
CA ILE A 230 -42.36 68.75 -98.69
C ILE A 230 -42.37 67.22 -98.64
N GLN A 231 -42.89 66.54 -99.67
CA GLN A 231 -42.90 65.08 -99.71
C GLN A 231 -41.50 64.44 -99.70
N CYS A 232 -40.47 65.14 -100.15
CA CYS A 232 -39.08 64.69 -100.07
C CYS A 232 -38.57 64.77 -98.63
N HIS A 233 -38.83 65.88 -97.93
CA HIS A 233 -38.49 66.04 -96.52
C HIS A 233 -39.28 65.09 -95.62
N GLU A 234 -40.58 64.89 -95.86
CA GLU A 234 -41.41 63.92 -95.13
C GLU A 234 -40.85 62.49 -95.23
N ARG A 235 -40.41 62.07 -96.42
CA ARG A 235 -39.76 60.76 -96.63
C ARG A 235 -38.41 60.67 -95.91
N ALA A 236 -37.58 61.70 -95.98
CA ALA A 236 -36.31 61.75 -95.26
C ALA A 236 -36.50 61.73 -93.74
N HIS A 237 -37.54 62.40 -93.22
CA HIS A 237 -37.91 62.36 -91.80
C HIS A 237 -38.46 60.98 -91.39
N ALA A 238 -39.27 60.32 -92.21
CA ALA A 238 -39.73 58.96 -91.95
C ALA A 238 -38.57 57.95 -91.92
N GLU A 239 -37.64 58.02 -92.88
CA GLU A 239 -36.45 57.17 -92.90
C GLU A 239 -35.52 57.41 -91.70
N THR A 240 -35.28 58.68 -91.33
CA THR A 240 -34.43 59.00 -90.18
C THR A 240 -35.08 58.59 -88.87
N TRP A 241 -36.39 58.81 -88.70
CA TRP A 241 -37.14 58.36 -87.53
C TRP A 241 -37.12 56.83 -87.38
N GLU A 242 -37.31 56.08 -88.47
CA GLU A 242 -37.25 54.61 -88.44
C GLU A 242 -35.83 54.11 -88.12
N ARG A 243 -34.78 54.74 -88.66
CA ARG A 243 -33.39 54.46 -88.26
C ARG A 243 -33.16 54.75 -86.77
N THR A 244 -33.67 55.87 -86.25
CA THR A 244 -33.60 56.19 -84.80
C THR A 244 -34.38 55.18 -83.95
N ARG A 245 -35.53 54.68 -84.42
CA ARG A 245 -36.31 53.63 -83.75
C ARG A 245 -35.56 52.30 -83.68
N LEU A 246 -34.96 51.89 -84.79
CA LEU A 246 -34.14 50.67 -84.86
C LEU A 246 -32.85 50.78 -84.02
N LEU A 247 -32.17 51.93 -84.05
CA LEU A 247 -31.02 52.19 -83.18
C LEU A 247 -31.39 52.17 -81.69
N ARG A 248 -32.55 52.71 -81.32
CA ARG A 248 -33.05 52.63 -79.93
C ARG A 248 -33.31 51.19 -79.52
N SER A 249 -34.01 50.40 -80.34
CA SER A 249 -34.22 48.97 -80.08
C SER A 249 -32.89 48.24 -79.89
N ALA A 250 -31.90 48.47 -80.76
CA ALA A 250 -30.59 47.85 -80.65
C ALA A 250 -29.81 48.27 -79.39
N VAL A 251 -30.01 49.50 -78.88
CA VAL A 251 -29.45 49.96 -77.60
C VAL A 251 -30.17 49.32 -76.41
N GLU A 252 -31.49 49.15 -76.48
CA GLU A 252 -32.28 48.43 -75.47
C GLU A 252 -31.90 46.93 -75.42
N ASP A 253 -31.75 46.28 -76.58
CA ASP A 253 -31.25 44.91 -76.72
C ASP A 253 -29.82 44.77 -76.13
N LEU A 254 -28.90 45.66 -76.49
CA LEU A 254 -27.53 45.67 -75.93
C LEU A 254 -27.53 45.93 -74.41
N GLY A 255 -28.41 46.79 -73.91
CA GLY A 255 -28.62 47.01 -72.48
C GLY A 255 -29.00 45.71 -71.77
N SER A 256 -29.97 44.97 -72.30
CA SER A 256 -30.39 43.68 -71.74
C SER A 256 -29.26 42.64 -71.71
N VAL A 257 -28.37 42.66 -72.72
CA VAL A 257 -27.17 41.80 -72.76
C VAL A 257 -26.13 42.23 -71.73
N VAL A 258 -25.94 43.54 -71.51
CA VAL A 258 -25.05 44.06 -70.45
C VAL A 258 -25.58 43.68 -69.07
N ASP A 259 -26.87 43.85 -68.79
CA ASP A 259 -27.50 43.48 -67.52
C ASP A 259 -27.44 41.97 -67.26
N HIS A 260 -27.63 41.16 -68.31
CA HIS A 260 -27.47 39.71 -68.24
C HIS A 260 -26.03 39.31 -67.91
N ASN A 261 -25.04 39.92 -68.58
CA ASN A 261 -23.62 39.66 -68.31
C ASN A 261 -23.19 40.15 -66.92
N ALA A 262 -23.68 41.30 -66.45
CA ALA A 262 -23.46 41.78 -65.08
C ALA A 262 -24.05 40.81 -64.05
N SER A 263 -25.24 40.26 -64.33
CA SER A 263 -25.87 39.24 -63.48
C SER A 263 -25.07 37.92 -63.46
N GLN A 264 -24.54 37.48 -64.61
CA GLN A 264 -23.64 36.32 -64.67
C GLN A 264 -22.35 36.55 -63.88
N LEU A 265 -21.71 37.72 -64.02
CA LEU A 265 -20.50 38.08 -63.30
C LEU A 265 -20.73 38.13 -61.78
N ALA A 266 -21.85 38.69 -61.32
CA ALA A 266 -22.23 38.67 -59.90
C ALA A 266 -22.42 37.23 -59.37
N ALA A 267 -23.07 36.35 -60.15
CA ALA A 267 -23.22 34.95 -59.79
C ALA A 267 -21.89 34.16 -59.83
N MET A 268 -20.94 34.55 -60.69
CA MET A 268 -19.59 34.00 -60.68
C MET A 268 -18.79 34.47 -59.47
N GLN A 269 -18.89 35.74 -59.08
CA GLN A 269 -18.23 36.26 -57.88
C GLN A 269 -18.73 35.56 -56.61
N GLN A 270 -20.05 35.43 -56.43
CA GLN A 270 -20.63 34.70 -55.28
C GLN A 270 -20.15 33.24 -55.20
N ARG A 271 -19.85 32.60 -56.33
CA ARG A 271 -19.25 31.25 -56.38
C ARG A 271 -17.76 31.27 -56.01
N ILE A 272 -17.01 32.30 -56.40
CA ILE A 272 -15.61 32.49 -55.98
C ILE A 272 -15.57 32.68 -54.45
N ASP A 273 -16.37 33.60 -53.91
CA ASP A 273 -16.47 33.88 -52.47
C ASP A 273 -16.78 32.61 -51.67
N ALA A 274 -17.72 31.78 -52.16
CA ALA A 274 -18.08 30.51 -51.56
C ALA A 274 -16.96 29.46 -51.63
N HIS A 275 -16.19 29.42 -52.73
CA HIS A 275 -15.02 28.55 -52.85
C HIS A 275 -13.85 29.01 -51.96
N GLU A 276 -13.59 30.30 -51.84
CA GLU A 276 -12.59 30.86 -50.91
C GLU A 276 -12.93 30.54 -49.45
N ALA A 277 -14.20 30.71 -49.05
CA ALA A 277 -14.68 30.33 -47.73
C ALA A 277 -14.52 28.82 -47.45
N TYR A 278 -14.72 27.96 -48.46
CA TYR A 278 -14.51 26.52 -48.35
C TYR A 278 -13.01 26.15 -48.24
N VAL A 279 -12.13 26.81 -49.00
CA VAL A 279 -10.67 26.65 -48.88
C VAL A 279 -10.19 27.05 -47.49
N CYS A 280 -10.66 28.18 -46.95
CA CYS A 280 -10.33 28.61 -45.59
C CYS A 280 -10.74 27.57 -44.52
N GLN A 281 -11.85 26.85 -44.71
CA GLN A 281 -12.28 25.76 -43.84
C GLN A 281 -11.37 24.53 -43.96
N LEU A 282 -10.98 24.15 -45.18
CA LEU A 282 -10.02 23.05 -45.42
C LEU A 282 -8.64 23.35 -44.82
N GLU A 283 -8.12 24.57 -45.00
CA GLU A 283 -6.85 24.99 -44.41
C GLU A 283 -6.87 25.01 -42.88
N LYS A 284 -8.01 25.35 -42.28
CA LYS A 284 -8.20 25.23 -40.82
C LYS A 284 -8.18 23.77 -40.40
N ALA A 285 -9.00 22.91 -41.02
CA ALA A 285 -9.06 21.49 -40.71
C ALA A 285 -7.70 20.78 -40.90
N HIS A 286 -6.91 21.18 -41.90
CA HIS A 286 -5.56 20.67 -42.12
C HIS A 286 -4.59 21.08 -41.00
N ARG A 287 -4.62 22.35 -40.55
CA ARG A 287 -3.83 22.81 -39.39
C ARG A 287 -4.23 22.10 -38.10
N ASP A 288 -5.53 21.93 -37.87
CA ASP A 288 -6.05 21.21 -36.69
C ASP A 288 -5.60 19.74 -36.71
N ALA A 289 -5.58 19.09 -37.88
CA ALA A 289 -5.05 17.73 -38.06
C ALA A 289 -3.52 17.63 -37.86
N LEU A 290 -2.73 18.61 -38.33
CA LEU A 290 -1.29 18.67 -38.08
C LEU A 290 -0.98 18.84 -36.58
N ASN A 291 -1.73 19.70 -35.89
CA ASN A 291 -1.62 19.89 -34.44
C ASN A 291 -1.96 18.59 -33.67
N ALA A 292 -3.02 17.88 -34.08
CA ALA A 292 -3.38 16.58 -33.51
C ALA A 292 -2.28 15.53 -33.76
N HIS A 293 -1.68 15.48 -34.95
CA HIS A 293 -0.58 14.58 -35.26
C HIS A 293 0.68 14.88 -34.40
N ALA A 294 1.03 16.16 -34.22
CA ALA A 294 2.13 16.56 -33.35
C ALA A 294 1.88 16.17 -31.87
N SER A 295 0.63 16.31 -31.40
CA SER A 295 0.22 15.86 -30.06
C SER A 295 0.34 14.34 -29.90
N LEU A 296 -0.16 13.56 -30.87
CA LEU A 296 -0.02 12.10 -30.90
C LEU A 296 1.44 11.65 -30.95
N HIS A 297 2.31 12.33 -31.70
CA HIS A 297 3.73 12.02 -31.75
C HIS A 297 4.42 12.29 -30.39
N SER A 298 4.07 13.38 -29.71
CA SER A 298 4.54 13.66 -28.34
C SER A 298 4.06 12.60 -27.34
N ALA A 299 2.81 12.18 -27.43
CA ALA A 299 2.26 11.09 -26.60
C ALA A 299 2.96 9.74 -26.89
N HIS A 300 3.25 9.43 -28.16
CA HIS A 300 4.00 8.24 -28.54
C HIS A 300 5.43 8.25 -27.98
N ASN A 301 6.14 9.38 -28.09
CA ASN A 301 7.49 9.52 -27.52
C ASN A 301 7.48 9.41 -25.99
N THR A 302 6.42 9.91 -25.34
CA THR A 302 6.21 9.75 -23.90
C THR A 302 6.00 8.27 -23.53
N LEU A 303 5.11 7.56 -24.23
CA LEU A 303 4.85 6.13 -24.04
C LEU A 303 6.09 5.26 -24.32
N SER A 304 6.88 5.60 -25.34
CA SER A 304 8.17 4.96 -25.62
C SER A 304 9.16 5.17 -24.46
N SER A 305 9.22 6.37 -23.89
CA SER A 305 10.06 6.63 -22.72
C SER A 305 9.64 5.84 -21.47
N GLU A 306 8.32 5.64 -21.27
CA GLU A 306 7.81 4.77 -20.20
C GLU A 306 8.05 3.29 -20.48
N HIS A 307 7.89 2.84 -21.74
CA HIS A 307 8.20 1.47 -22.13
C HIS A 307 9.65 1.11 -21.79
N ASN A 308 10.60 1.95 -22.20
CA ASN A 308 12.03 1.78 -21.90
C ASN A 308 12.32 1.81 -20.38
N ARG A 309 11.58 2.61 -19.59
CA ARG A 309 11.64 2.57 -18.11
C ARG A 309 11.12 1.24 -17.55
N THR A 310 10.04 0.70 -18.10
CA THR A 310 9.48 -0.60 -17.66
C THR A 310 10.36 -1.78 -18.07
N GLU A 311 10.96 -1.77 -19.26
CA GLU A 311 11.89 -2.80 -19.73
C GLU A 311 13.18 -2.82 -18.89
N LYS A 312 13.73 -1.64 -18.57
CA LYS A 312 14.86 -1.51 -17.65
C LYS A 312 14.53 -2.05 -16.25
N ARG A 313 13.35 -1.73 -15.72
CA ARG A 313 12.85 -2.28 -14.44
C ARG A 313 12.65 -3.79 -14.47
N LEU A 314 12.15 -4.35 -15.57
CA LEU A 314 12.01 -5.80 -15.75
C LEU A 314 13.38 -6.47 -15.77
N SER A 315 14.38 -5.86 -16.43
CA SER A 315 15.76 -6.34 -16.46
C SER A 315 16.40 -6.31 -15.05
N GLU A 316 16.20 -5.22 -14.31
CA GLU A 316 16.65 -5.07 -12.91
C GLU A 316 16.00 -6.12 -11.99
N LEU A 317 14.70 -6.39 -12.17
CA LEU A 317 13.98 -7.42 -11.41
C LEU A 317 14.43 -8.84 -11.79
N GLN A 318 14.66 -9.14 -13.07
CA GLN A 318 15.20 -10.43 -13.52
C GLN A 318 16.60 -10.69 -12.92
N PHE A 319 17.47 -9.68 -12.91
CA PHE A 319 18.77 -9.76 -12.26
C PHE A 319 18.62 -10.06 -10.76
N ALA A 320 17.81 -9.27 -10.05
CA ALA A 320 17.57 -9.46 -8.62
C ALA A 320 16.89 -10.81 -8.27
N MET A 321 16.06 -11.37 -9.16
CA MET A 321 15.56 -12.75 -9.01
C MET A 321 16.70 -13.76 -9.15
N SER A 322 17.55 -13.62 -10.18
CA SER A 322 18.68 -14.54 -10.38
C SER A 322 19.68 -14.53 -9.22
N GLU A 323 19.97 -13.37 -8.63
CA GLU A 323 20.76 -13.29 -7.39
C GLU A 323 20.07 -14.05 -6.26
N ARG A 324 18.77 -13.81 -6.03
CA ARG A 324 18.00 -14.52 -4.99
C ARG A 324 18.01 -16.03 -5.20
N ASP A 325 17.81 -16.52 -6.42
CA ASP A 325 17.84 -17.95 -6.73
C ASP A 325 19.22 -18.56 -6.44
N THR A 326 20.33 -17.87 -6.75
CA THR A 326 21.67 -18.35 -6.34
C THR A 326 21.84 -18.37 -4.82
N THR A 327 21.32 -17.39 -4.08
CA THR A 327 21.37 -17.43 -2.60
C THR A 327 20.50 -18.55 -2.02
N ILE A 328 19.35 -18.85 -2.62
CA ILE A 328 18.49 -19.96 -2.23
C ILE A 328 19.20 -21.30 -2.47
N ALA A 329 19.84 -21.49 -3.62
CA ALA A 329 20.64 -22.69 -3.90
C ALA A 329 21.81 -22.86 -2.93
N GLN A 330 22.50 -21.77 -2.56
CA GLN A 330 23.54 -21.80 -1.52
C GLN A 330 22.98 -22.17 -0.14
N ILE A 331 21.83 -21.62 0.26
CA ILE A 331 21.16 -21.95 1.53
C ILE A 331 20.72 -23.43 1.55
N GLN A 332 20.13 -23.92 0.46
CA GLN A 332 19.74 -25.33 0.32
C GLN A 332 20.96 -26.27 0.43
N THR A 333 22.09 -25.92 -0.20
CA THR A 333 23.34 -26.68 -0.10
C THR A 333 23.84 -26.74 1.34
N ARG A 334 23.92 -25.59 2.03
CA ARG A 334 24.37 -25.51 3.43
C ARG A 334 23.40 -26.19 4.40
N MET A 335 22.11 -26.22 4.09
CA MET A 335 21.10 -26.98 4.84
C MET A 335 21.32 -28.49 4.69
N ALA A 336 21.58 -28.98 3.47
CA ALA A 336 21.91 -30.38 3.23
C ALA A 336 23.23 -30.81 3.90
N GLU A 337 24.26 -29.95 3.86
CA GLU A 337 25.51 -30.14 4.62
C GLU A 337 25.23 -30.26 6.14
N ALA A 338 24.49 -29.31 6.71
CA ALA A 338 24.14 -29.33 8.13
C ALA A 338 23.34 -30.60 8.50
N GLN A 339 22.38 -31.00 7.67
CA GLN A 339 21.55 -32.18 7.88
C GLN A 339 22.37 -33.48 7.79
N ALA A 340 23.36 -33.55 6.90
CA ALA A 340 24.33 -34.66 6.87
C ALA A 340 25.22 -34.68 8.13
N THR A 341 25.67 -33.51 8.63
CA THR A 341 26.43 -33.48 9.90
C THR A 341 25.60 -33.89 11.10
N LEU A 342 24.29 -33.58 11.12
CA LEU A 342 23.35 -34.07 12.15
C LEU A 342 23.25 -35.59 12.13
N GLN A 343 23.04 -36.22 10.97
CA GLN A 343 23.01 -37.68 10.86
C GLN A 343 24.32 -38.35 11.33
N VAL A 344 25.47 -37.73 11.03
CA VAL A 344 26.76 -38.20 11.56
C VAL A 344 26.79 -38.12 13.09
N ARG A 345 26.36 -37.01 13.68
CA ARG A 345 26.29 -36.83 15.15
C ARG A 345 25.28 -37.76 15.82
N GLU A 346 24.13 -38.01 15.22
CA GLU A 346 23.16 -39.01 15.66
C GLU A 346 23.79 -40.41 15.67
N SER A 347 24.55 -40.77 14.63
CA SER A 347 25.28 -42.04 14.58
C SER A 347 26.40 -42.14 15.63
N GLU A 348 27.10 -41.04 15.92
CA GLU A 348 28.10 -40.99 17.01
C GLU A 348 27.43 -41.12 18.39
N LEU A 349 26.26 -40.50 18.58
CA LEU A 349 25.53 -40.51 19.84
C LEU A 349 24.92 -41.89 20.08
N ALA A 350 24.37 -42.55 19.06
CA ALA A 350 23.94 -43.94 19.13
C ALA A 350 25.10 -44.89 19.49
N LYS A 351 26.28 -44.73 18.85
CA LYS A 351 27.50 -45.50 19.20
C LYS A 351 27.96 -45.25 20.64
N LYS A 352 27.88 -44.01 21.13
CA LYS A 352 28.19 -43.67 22.53
C LYS A 352 27.15 -44.27 23.50
N SER A 353 25.87 -44.26 23.14
CA SER A 353 24.79 -44.85 23.95
C SER A 353 24.92 -46.38 24.05
N SER A 354 25.27 -47.05 22.95
CA SER A 354 25.60 -48.50 22.98
C SER A 354 26.76 -48.76 23.93
N ARG A 355 27.86 -48.02 23.78
CA ARG A 355 29.04 -48.15 24.66
C ARG A 355 28.77 -47.81 26.12
N LEU A 356 27.79 -46.97 26.42
CA LEU A 356 27.33 -46.74 27.79
C LEU A 356 26.58 -47.94 28.33
N ALA A 357 25.63 -48.51 27.57
CA ALA A 357 24.93 -49.74 27.96
C ALA A 357 25.88 -50.94 28.12
N ASP A 358 26.91 -51.06 27.28
CA ASP A 358 27.97 -52.07 27.39
C ASP A 358 28.74 -51.90 28.73
N VAL A 359 29.07 -50.67 29.11
CA VAL A 359 29.79 -50.34 30.36
C VAL A 359 28.89 -50.48 31.59
N GLU A 360 27.60 -50.12 31.50
CA GLU A 360 26.60 -50.35 32.54
C GLU A 360 26.42 -51.86 32.80
N THR A 361 26.41 -52.67 31.73
CA THR A 361 26.38 -54.14 31.85
C THR A 361 27.64 -54.66 32.53
N GLN A 362 28.83 -54.21 32.13
CA GLN A 362 30.09 -54.57 32.79
C GLN A 362 30.15 -54.12 34.26
N LEU A 363 29.55 -52.98 34.62
CA LEU A 363 29.45 -52.53 36.01
C LEU A 363 28.52 -53.41 36.83
N VAL A 364 27.41 -53.89 36.27
CA VAL A 364 26.52 -54.87 36.93
C VAL A 364 27.23 -56.23 37.09
N GLU A 365 28.00 -56.67 36.09
CA GLU A 365 28.82 -57.88 36.20
C GLU A 365 29.87 -57.75 37.32
N LEU A 366 30.65 -56.66 37.32
CA LEU A 366 31.64 -56.35 38.38
C LEU A 366 31.01 -56.21 39.76
N GLN A 367 29.80 -55.62 39.86
CA GLN A 367 29.07 -55.58 41.13
C GLN A 367 28.70 -56.99 41.59
N SER A 368 28.24 -57.87 40.69
CA SER A 368 27.93 -59.27 41.04
C SER A 368 29.19 -60.07 41.44
N GLU A 369 30.35 -59.74 40.88
CA GLU A 369 31.64 -60.33 41.29
C GLU A 369 32.11 -59.81 42.65
N LEU A 370 31.88 -58.52 42.96
CA LEU A 370 32.14 -57.95 44.28
C LEU A 370 31.18 -58.52 45.34
N GLU A 371 29.92 -58.76 45.00
CA GLU A 371 28.93 -59.43 45.86
C GLU A 371 29.32 -60.89 46.12
N ARG A 372 29.84 -61.63 45.12
CA ARG A 372 30.44 -62.96 45.36
C ARG A 372 31.70 -62.86 46.22
N SER A 373 32.61 -61.93 45.93
CA SER A 373 33.87 -61.78 46.68
C SER A 373 33.63 -61.40 48.15
N THR A 374 32.62 -60.60 48.44
CA THR A 374 32.23 -60.28 49.82
C THR A 374 31.52 -61.45 50.50
N GLN A 375 30.66 -62.19 49.79
CA GLN A 375 30.10 -63.44 50.31
C GLN A 375 31.22 -64.46 50.64
N ASP A 376 32.19 -64.65 49.75
CA ASP A 376 33.33 -65.54 49.97
C ASP A 376 34.23 -65.06 51.11
N GLN A 377 34.42 -63.76 51.29
CA GLN A 377 35.07 -63.23 52.50
C GLN A 377 34.28 -63.60 53.77
N THR A 378 32.95 -63.46 53.80
CA THR A 378 32.17 -63.89 54.98
C THR A 378 32.19 -65.41 55.19
N ASN A 379 32.35 -66.19 54.12
CA ASN A 379 32.57 -67.64 54.22
C ASN A 379 33.94 -67.95 54.86
N VAL A 380 34.99 -67.23 54.44
CA VAL A 380 36.34 -67.31 55.05
C VAL A 380 36.34 -66.87 56.50
N ASP A 381 35.66 -65.77 56.85
CA ASP A 381 35.56 -65.28 58.23
C ASP A 381 34.85 -66.29 59.14
N GLN A 382 33.80 -66.95 58.65
CA GLN A 382 33.13 -68.06 59.36
C GLN A 382 34.05 -69.27 59.54
N ILE A 383 34.84 -69.64 58.53
CA ILE A 383 35.82 -70.72 58.61
C ILE A 383 36.93 -70.39 59.62
N LEU A 384 37.42 -69.14 59.64
CA LEU A 384 38.41 -68.66 60.62
C LEU A 384 37.83 -68.65 62.05
N GLN A 385 36.55 -68.29 62.22
CA GLN A 385 35.87 -68.34 63.51
C GLN A 385 35.67 -69.78 64.01
N GLN A 386 35.34 -70.71 63.11
CA GLN A 386 35.28 -72.14 63.42
C GLN A 386 36.67 -72.72 63.75
N LEU A 387 37.71 -72.30 63.02
CA LEU A 387 39.09 -72.68 63.28
C LEU A 387 39.53 -72.22 64.68
N ALA A 388 39.34 -70.94 65.02
CA ALA A 388 39.66 -70.40 66.34
C ALA A 388 38.89 -71.10 67.49
N ALA A 389 37.63 -71.47 67.26
CA ALA A 389 36.86 -72.27 68.21
C ALA A 389 37.44 -73.69 68.38
N SER A 390 37.90 -74.32 67.29
CA SER A 390 38.57 -75.62 67.34
C SER A 390 39.96 -75.56 68.01
N GLU A 391 40.73 -74.49 67.78
CA GLU A 391 42.02 -74.25 68.43
C GLU A 391 41.85 -74.03 69.94
N ALA A 392 40.82 -73.28 70.36
CA ALA A 392 40.46 -73.14 71.77
C ALA A 392 40.08 -74.49 72.41
N HIS A 393 39.33 -75.33 71.70
CA HIS A 393 38.99 -76.68 72.18
C HIS A 393 40.24 -77.58 72.28
N VAL A 394 41.19 -77.48 71.34
CA VAL A 394 42.48 -78.18 71.41
C VAL A 394 43.31 -77.68 72.58
N ALA A 395 43.34 -76.37 72.84
CA ALA A 395 44.06 -75.80 73.98
C ALA A 395 43.50 -76.26 75.33
N ASP A 396 42.17 -76.40 75.47
CA ASP A 396 41.56 -76.94 76.68
C ASP A 396 41.78 -78.45 76.83
N LEU A 397 41.77 -79.23 75.74
CA LEU A 397 42.20 -80.64 75.77
C LEU A 397 43.67 -80.77 76.21
N GLN A 398 44.55 -79.86 75.79
CA GLN A 398 45.95 -79.83 76.25
C GLN A 398 46.08 -79.47 77.75
N LYS A 399 45.20 -78.61 78.29
CA LYS A 399 45.15 -78.36 79.75
C LYS A 399 44.69 -79.61 80.52
N GLN A 400 43.66 -80.30 80.02
CA GLN A 400 43.17 -81.56 80.59
C GLN A 400 44.21 -82.68 80.53
N LEU A 401 45.02 -82.75 79.48
CA LEU A 401 46.13 -83.69 79.40
C LEU A 401 47.19 -83.42 80.48
N LYS A 402 47.58 -82.15 80.66
CA LYS A 402 48.58 -81.74 81.67
C LYS A 402 48.12 -81.99 83.11
N SER A 403 46.83 -81.83 83.43
CA SER A 403 46.33 -82.19 84.76
C SER A 403 46.31 -83.70 84.99
N LEU A 404 46.03 -84.51 83.96
CA LEU A 404 46.14 -85.97 84.02
C LEU A 404 47.59 -86.47 84.13
N GLU A 405 48.57 -85.75 83.59
CA GLU A 405 50.00 -86.02 83.80
C GLU A 405 50.41 -85.75 85.26
N LEU A 406 49.91 -84.68 85.86
CA LEU A 406 50.11 -84.36 87.28
C LEU A 406 49.57 -85.48 88.20
N VAL A 407 48.34 -85.92 87.98
CA VAL A 407 47.72 -87.03 88.74
C VAL A 407 48.46 -88.37 88.53
N LYS A 408 49.09 -88.59 87.37
CA LYS A 408 49.97 -89.76 87.16
C LYS A 408 51.26 -89.68 87.98
N ALA A 409 51.85 -88.49 88.11
CA ALA A 409 53.05 -88.28 88.93
C ALA A 409 52.76 -88.50 90.42
N GLU A 410 51.67 -87.94 90.94
CA GLU A 410 51.20 -88.15 92.32
C GLU A 410 50.96 -89.66 92.60
N ARG A 411 50.31 -90.37 91.68
CA ARG A 411 50.09 -91.82 91.81
C ARG A 411 51.40 -92.62 91.85
N ALA A 412 52.46 -92.18 91.17
CA ALA A 412 53.78 -92.81 91.23
C ALA A 412 54.46 -92.57 92.58
N GLN A 413 54.31 -91.37 93.18
CA GLN A 413 54.81 -91.07 94.52
C GLN A 413 54.14 -91.96 95.59
N TRP A 414 52.80 -92.02 95.61
CA TRP A 414 52.05 -92.87 96.55
C TRP A 414 52.42 -94.36 96.45
N ALA A 415 52.76 -94.85 95.25
CA ALA A 415 53.23 -96.22 95.07
C ALA A 415 54.62 -96.48 95.69
N GLY A 416 55.50 -95.48 95.70
CA GLY A 416 56.80 -95.56 96.39
C GLY A 416 56.65 -95.53 97.92
N GLU A 417 55.85 -94.61 98.43
CA GLU A 417 55.58 -94.46 99.87
C GLU A 417 54.93 -95.72 100.47
N MET A 418 54.00 -96.35 99.74
CA MET A 418 53.39 -97.63 100.16
C MET A 418 54.42 -98.78 100.20
N HIS A 419 55.43 -98.78 99.32
CA HIS A 419 56.48 -99.80 99.31
C HIS A 419 57.45 -99.65 100.49
N GLU A 420 57.81 -98.41 100.86
CA GLU A 420 58.58 -98.13 102.07
C GLU A 420 57.81 -98.52 103.35
N LEU A 421 56.52 -98.20 103.45
CA LEU A 421 55.68 -98.62 104.57
C LEU A 421 55.57 -100.15 104.70
N GLN A 422 55.43 -100.86 103.59
CA GLN A 422 55.36 -102.33 103.59
C GLN A 422 56.69 -102.98 104.03
N LYS A 423 57.82 -102.34 103.74
CA LYS A 423 59.18 -102.75 104.14
C LYS A 423 59.42 -102.49 105.63
N LEU A 424 58.97 -101.35 106.16
CA LEU A 424 58.95 -101.04 107.60
C LEU A 424 58.09 -102.05 108.39
N LEU A 425 56.88 -102.36 107.91
CA LEU A 425 56.01 -103.38 108.51
C LEU A 425 56.67 -104.77 108.53
N SER A 426 57.43 -105.12 107.48
CA SER A 426 58.18 -106.38 107.45
C SER A 426 59.25 -106.45 108.55
N MET A 427 60.02 -105.38 108.76
CA MET A 427 61.04 -105.33 109.82
C MET A 427 60.43 -105.37 111.23
N TYR A 428 59.34 -104.63 111.44
CA TYR A 428 58.62 -104.62 112.72
C TYR A 428 58.08 -106.01 113.07
N LYS A 429 57.54 -106.74 112.08
CA LYS A 429 57.04 -108.10 112.26
C LYS A 429 58.13 -109.09 112.67
N THR A 430 59.32 -109.00 112.09
CA THR A 430 60.47 -109.85 112.50
C THR A 430 61.02 -109.48 113.88
N SER A 431 60.97 -108.19 114.25
CA SER A 431 61.43 -107.73 115.58
C SER A 431 60.49 -108.17 116.70
N ALA A 432 59.17 -108.11 116.48
CA ALA A 432 58.16 -108.56 117.44
C ALA A 432 58.31 -110.06 117.77
N SER A 433 58.43 -110.91 116.75
CA SER A 433 58.59 -112.37 116.95
C SER A 433 59.85 -112.77 117.72
N HIS A 434 60.89 -111.92 117.73
CA HIS A 434 62.10 -112.18 118.52
C HIS A 434 61.90 -111.84 120.01
N ALA A 435 61.09 -110.82 120.33
CA ALA A 435 60.80 -110.45 121.71
C ALA A 435 59.90 -111.48 122.41
N GLU A 436 58.87 -111.96 121.71
CA GLU A 436 57.96 -113.00 122.23
C GLU A 436 58.69 -114.33 122.48
N GLN A 437 59.63 -114.71 121.61
CA GLN A 437 60.41 -115.96 121.77
C GLN A 437 61.48 -115.89 122.88
N GLU A 438 61.93 -114.70 123.28
CA GLU A 438 62.75 -114.52 124.49
C GLU A 438 61.89 -114.66 125.75
N GLN A 439 60.70 -114.05 125.76
CA GLN A 439 59.81 -114.02 126.92
C GLN A 439 59.32 -115.43 127.32
N GLU A 440 58.98 -116.29 126.35
CA GLU A 440 58.53 -117.65 126.63
C GLU A 440 59.68 -118.53 127.19
N ARG A 441 60.93 -118.36 126.73
CA ARG A 441 62.10 -119.09 127.25
C ARG A 441 62.38 -118.77 128.72
N VAL A 442 62.29 -117.50 129.11
CA VAL A 442 62.47 -117.08 130.51
C VAL A 442 61.38 -117.69 131.40
N LYS A 443 60.14 -117.74 130.91
CA LYS A 443 59.02 -118.37 131.61
C LYS A 443 59.19 -119.89 131.78
N GLU A 444 59.56 -120.61 130.72
CA GLU A 444 59.85 -122.05 130.80
C GLU A 444 61.00 -122.39 131.77
N THR A 445 62.05 -121.57 131.84
CA THR A 445 63.17 -121.81 132.76
C THR A 445 62.78 -121.54 134.22
N MET A 446 61.89 -120.57 134.46
CA MET A 446 61.35 -120.29 135.79
C MET A 446 60.41 -121.39 136.30
N GLU A 447 59.54 -121.92 135.44
CA GLU A 447 58.67 -123.06 135.77
C GLU A 447 59.48 -124.35 136.00
N LYS A 448 60.52 -124.62 135.19
CA LYS A 448 61.44 -125.74 135.41
C LYS A 448 62.16 -125.65 136.77
N MET A 449 62.72 -124.50 137.12
CA MET A 449 63.36 -124.34 138.44
C MET A 449 62.38 -124.48 139.60
N GLN A 450 61.10 -124.11 139.46
CA GLN A 450 60.09 -124.34 140.51
C GLN A 450 59.77 -125.82 140.69
N VAL A 451 59.66 -126.59 139.60
CA VAL A 451 59.47 -128.05 139.68
C VAL A 451 60.71 -128.74 140.24
N GLU A 452 61.92 -128.35 139.81
CA GLU A 452 63.17 -128.89 140.34
C GLU A 452 63.35 -128.55 141.82
N TYR A 453 62.98 -127.35 142.28
CA TYR A 453 63.00 -126.98 143.70
C TYR A 453 62.03 -127.84 144.53
N PHE A 454 60.82 -128.07 144.03
CA PHE A 454 59.82 -128.93 144.70
C PHE A 454 60.28 -130.39 144.80
N VAL A 455 60.79 -130.96 143.70
CA VAL A 455 61.32 -132.34 143.66
C VAL A 455 62.57 -132.47 144.52
N MET A 456 63.48 -131.50 144.50
CA MET A 456 64.67 -131.48 145.37
C MET A 456 64.29 -131.37 146.84
N GLN A 457 63.27 -130.57 147.20
CA GLN A 457 62.83 -130.44 148.59
C GLN A 457 62.16 -131.72 149.09
N GLN A 458 61.30 -132.36 148.30
CA GLN A 458 60.72 -133.67 148.64
C GLN A 458 61.80 -134.75 148.79
N ALA A 459 62.78 -134.79 147.86
CA ALA A 459 63.92 -135.71 147.95
C ALA A 459 64.86 -135.40 149.13
N LEU A 460 64.94 -134.14 149.59
CA LEU A 460 65.70 -133.75 150.78
C LEU A 460 65.00 -134.25 152.05
N GLU A 461 63.67 -134.11 152.14
CA GLU A 461 62.87 -134.59 153.28
C GLU A 461 62.91 -136.13 153.39
N GLU A 462 62.84 -136.85 152.26
CA GLU A 462 63.07 -138.31 152.21
C GLU A 462 64.51 -138.69 152.62
N ARG A 463 65.52 -137.94 152.16
CA ARG A 463 66.93 -138.16 152.55
C ARG A 463 67.21 -137.81 154.01
N ASP A 464 66.58 -136.79 154.60
CA ASP A 464 66.73 -136.47 156.02
C ASP A 464 65.99 -137.47 156.91
N ALA A 465 64.86 -138.03 156.47
CA ALA A 465 64.23 -139.17 157.13
C ALA A 465 65.14 -140.42 157.13
N GLU A 466 65.73 -140.78 155.98
CA GLU A 466 66.74 -141.84 155.90
C GLU A 466 67.98 -141.52 156.75
N VAL A 467 68.47 -140.29 156.74
CA VAL A 467 69.65 -139.87 157.51
C VAL A 467 69.35 -139.87 159.01
N HIS A 468 68.12 -139.59 159.45
CA HIS A 468 67.70 -139.81 160.83
C HIS A 468 67.65 -141.30 161.19
N ALA A 469 67.07 -142.16 160.34
CA ALA A 469 67.07 -143.61 160.53
C ALA A 469 68.50 -144.20 160.56
N LEU A 470 69.40 -143.69 159.71
CA LEU A 470 70.82 -144.07 159.66
C LEU A 470 71.63 -143.50 160.83
N LYS A 471 71.28 -142.33 161.37
CA LYS A 471 71.91 -141.78 162.60
C LYS A 471 71.43 -142.52 163.86
N GLU A 472 70.15 -142.88 163.94
CA GLU A 472 69.62 -143.70 165.04
C GLU A 472 70.20 -145.12 165.02
N SER A 473 70.15 -145.81 163.88
CA SER A 473 70.74 -147.15 163.76
C SER A 473 72.25 -147.13 164.01
N LYS A 474 72.99 -146.13 163.51
CA LYS A 474 74.43 -145.97 163.79
C LYS A 474 74.75 -145.67 165.27
N ARG A 475 73.85 -145.01 166.02
CA ARG A 475 74.03 -144.85 167.48
C ARG A 475 73.63 -146.10 168.26
N ARG A 476 72.52 -146.76 167.93
CA ARG A 476 72.16 -148.06 168.54
C ARG A 476 73.27 -149.11 168.32
N TYR A 477 73.87 -149.16 167.13
CA TYR A 477 75.09 -149.94 166.86
C TYR A 477 76.30 -149.49 167.70
N ALA A 478 76.48 -148.20 167.96
CA ALA A 478 77.61 -147.69 168.76
C ALA A 478 77.46 -147.94 170.27
N GLU A 479 76.22 -147.96 170.79
CA GLU A 479 75.89 -148.43 172.14
C GLU A 479 76.12 -149.95 172.25
N GLN A 480 75.56 -150.74 171.31
CA GLN A 480 75.73 -152.20 171.27
C GLN A 480 77.22 -152.61 171.22
N ILE A 481 78.02 -151.99 170.35
CA ILE A 481 79.47 -152.31 170.20
C ILE A 481 80.29 -152.08 171.49
N ARG A 482 79.75 -151.40 172.51
CA ARG A 482 80.41 -151.30 173.84
C ARG A 482 79.74 -152.15 174.93
N THR A 483 78.43 -152.36 174.94
CA THR A 483 77.80 -153.29 175.90
C THR A 483 78.06 -154.76 175.55
N GLU A 484 78.19 -155.09 174.26
CA GLU A 484 78.66 -156.40 173.78
C GLU A 484 80.13 -156.70 174.13
N ARG A 485 80.86 -155.71 174.68
CA ARG A 485 82.20 -155.88 175.29
C ARG A 485 82.19 -155.87 176.83
N ALA A 486 81.03 -155.75 177.47
CA ALA A 486 80.91 -155.74 178.93
C ALA A 486 80.39 -157.08 179.48
N GLU A 487 79.25 -157.57 178.99
CA GLU A 487 78.59 -158.77 179.54
C GLU A 487 78.36 -159.92 178.53
N ASN A 488 79.19 -159.97 177.48
CA ASN A 488 79.88 -161.22 177.16
C ASN A 488 81.04 -161.39 178.16
N ALA A 489 80.73 -161.61 179.44
CA ALA A 489 80.43 -162.92 180.01
C ALA A 489 81.71 -163.74 180.25
N ALA A 490 82.39 -163.45 181.36
CA ALA A 490 83.63 -164.13 181.78
C ALA A 490 83.48 -165.62 182.15
N LYS A 491 82.35 -166.28 181.82
CA LYS A 491 81.98 -167.65 182.27
C LYS A 491 81.25 -168.49 181.20
N ARG A 492 81.82 -168.54 180.00
CA ARG A 492 82.19 -169.83 179.37
C ARG A 492 83.64 -169.75 178.89
N ASP A 493 84.53 -170.75 178.94
CA ASP A 493 84.68 -171.99 179.74
C ASP A 493 83.46 -172.48 180.55
N VAL A 494 82.68 -173.48 180.12
CA VAL A 494 82.85 -174.49 179.06
C VAL A 494 81.43 -174.82 178.54
N HIS A 495 81.16 -175.34 177.34
CA HIS A 495 81.97 -175.81 176.19
C HIS A 495 83.16 -174.92 175.75
N GLN A 496 84.34 -175.37 175.31
CA GLN A 496 84.96 -176.70 175.02
C GLN A 496 84.09 -177.77 174.35
N GLN A 497 84.42 -178.10 173.08
CA GLN A 497 83.72 -179.05 172.19
C GLN A 497 82.27 -178.63 171.93
N THR A 498 81.73 -178.76 170.70
CA THR A 498 80.27 -178.77 170.37
C THR A 498 79.86 -178.95 168.89
N ALA A 499 80.46 -179.81 168.04
CA ALA A 499 81.47 -180.86 168.24
C ALA A 499 81.30 -181.63 169.56
N SER A 500 80.03 -181.92 169.90
CA SER A 500 79.43 -182.23 171.23
C SER A 500 78.05 -181.54 171.47
N LEU A 501 77.46 -180.78 170.51
CA LEU A 501 76.05 -180.29 170.60
C LEU A 501 75.14 -180.60 169.38
N GLU A 502 75.35 -181.51 168.42
CA GLU A 502 76.23 -182.70 168.28
C GLU A 502 76.37 -183.60 169.54
N GLN A 503 75.54 -183.33 170.56
CA GLN A 503 75.33 -184.02 171.86
C GLN A 503 74.44 -183.18 172.84
N ARG A 504 73.77 -182.08 172.44
CA ARG A 504 72.63 -181.49 173.21
C ARG A 504 71.50 -180.88 172.40
N VAL A 505 71.66 -180.71 171.09
CA VAL A 505 70.57 -181.14 170.20
C VAL A 505 70.42 -182.66 170.35
N ALA A 506 71.52 -183.42 170.26
CA ALA A 506 71.48 -184.85 170.53
C ALA A 506 71.06 -185.23 171.98
N ASP A 507 71.49 -184.56 173.07
CA ASP A 507 70.89 -184.82 174.41
C ASP A 507 69.43 -184.34 174.55
N LEU A 508 68.89 -183.42 173.72
CA LEU A 508 67.45 -183.11 173.73
C LEU A 508 66.66 -184.14 172.93
N GLU A 509 67.24 -184.68 171.86
CA GLU A 509 66.78 -185.91 171.20
C GLU A 509 66.93 -187.13 172.14
N LEU A 510 67.93 -187.11 173.05
CA LEU A 510 68.13 -188.13 174.08
C LEU A 510 67.18 -187.92 175.27
N GLU A 511 66.77 -186.70 175.61
CA GLU A 511 65.72 -186.44 176.63
C GLU A 511 64.34 -186.88 176.10
N LEU A 512 64.09 -186.70 174.79
CA LEU A 512 63.02 -187.38 174.05
C LEU A 512 63.17 -188.92 174.03
N SER A 513 64.38 -189.46 174.12
CA SER A 513 64.64 -190.92 174.25
C SER A 513 64.66 -191.43 175.70
N ALA A 514 64.84 -190.56 176.70
CA ALA A 514 65.11 -190.93 178.10
C ALA A 514 63.98 -190.51 179.05
N LYS A 515 62.96 -189.79 178.56
CA LYS A 515 61.57 -190.02 179.00
C LYS A 515 61.15 -191.50 178.84
N ALA A 516 61.83 -192.29 178.01
CA ALA A 516 61.70 -193.75 178.00
C ALA A 516 62.65 -194.50 178.96
N SER A 517 63.54 -193.82 179.69
CA SER A 517 64.33 -194.39 180.80
C SER A 517 63.80 -193.96 182.17
N GLU A 518 63.02 -192.88 182.24
CA GLU A 518 62.03 -192.66 183.32
C GLU A 518 60.97 -193.81 183.35
N ILE A 519 60.85 -194.57 182.26
CA ILE A 519 60.10 -195.83 182.15
C ILE A 519 60.93 -197.07 182.58
N GLU A 520 62.27 -197.00 182.59
CA GLU A 520 63.16 -198.11 183.01
C GLU A 520 63.66 -198.02 184.46
N GLU A 521 63.94 -196.85 185.02
CA GLU A 521 64.36 -196.72 186.44
C GLU A 521 63.16 -196.69 187.40
N ALA A 522 61.93 -196.52 186.89
CA ALA A 522 60.71 -196.98 187.55
C ALA A 522 60.70 -198.51 187.73
N ASP A 523 61.40 -199.24 186.85
CA ASP A 523 61.46 -200.70 186.80
C ASP A 523 62.66 -201.27 187.61
N THR A 524 63.79 -200.57 187.67
CA THR A 524 64.99 -201.09 188.36
C THR A 524 64.90 -201.03 189.90
N ARG A 525 64.99 -199.85 190.52
CA ARG A 525 65.62 -199.75 191.87
C ARG A 525 64.68 -199.68 193.07
N MET A 526 63.43 -200.02 192.80
CA MET A 526 62.70 -201.09 193.50
C MET A 526 63.61 -202.21 194.08
N LEU A 527 64.70 -202.58 193.40
CA LEU A 527 65.66 -203.59 193.83
C LEU A 527 66.51 -203.27 195.08
N LEU A 528 66.76 -202.00 195.46
CA LEU A 528 67.91 -201.68 196.35
C LEU A 528 67.68 -200.54 197.37
N VAL A 529 66.95 -200.69 198.49
CA VAL A 529 66.24 -201.82 199.15
C VAL A 529 67.09 -202.97 199.74
N MET A 530 68.31 -203.25 199.27
CA MET A 530 69.09 -204.47 199.68
C MET A 530 70.48 -204.21 200.29
N LYS A 531 71.00 -202.96 200.29
CA LYS A 531 72.42 -202.68 200.63
C LYS A 531 72.68 -201.37 201.40
N GLU A 532 71.75 -200.79 202.15
CA GLU A 532 71.34 -201.36 203.46
C GLU A 532 72.55 -201.91 204.25
N ASN A 533 72.87 -203.18 204.05
CA ASN A 533 73.55 -204.01 205.04
C ASN A 533 75.00 -203.66 205.46
N LYS A 534 75.85 -203.06 204.60
CA LYS A 534 77.24 -203.58 204.53
C LYS A 534 78.33 -203.03 205.49
N ARG A 535 78.82 -201.79 205.36
CA ARG A 535 80.11 -201.39 205.98
C ARG A 535 80.16 -199.92 206.43
N LEU A 536 79.72 -199.51 207.63
CA LEU A 536 79.65 -200.24 208.92
C LEU A 536 81.04 -200.68 209.48
N VAL A 537 82.15 -200.50 208.76
CA VAL A 537 83.41 -201.22 209.09
C VAL A 537 84.67 -200.38 209.28
N ALA A 538 85.12 -199.55 208.32
CA ALA A 538 86.55 -199.29 208.11
C ALA A 538 87.30 -198.31 209.07
N GLN A 539 87.11 -198.49 210.37
CA GLN A 539 88.18 -198.62 211.38
C GLN A 539 89.44 -197.72 211.32
N MET A 540 89.48 -196.80 212.28
CA MET A 540 90.58 -196.58 213.24
C MET A 540 91.96 -196.03 212.80
N LYS A 541 92.47 -196.29 211.59
CA LYS A 541 93.82 -195.86 211.16
C LYS A 541 93.77 -194.46 210.48
N ALA A 542 94.72 -193.52 210.49
CA ALA A 542 95.86 -193.18 211.36
C ALA A 542 96.59 -191.85 210.81
N LEU A 543 96.46 -190.48 211.08
CA LEU A 543 95.73 -189.49 212.01
C LEU A 543 95.54 -187.64 211.58
N ARG A 544 94.54 -186.60 210.72
CA ARG A 544 94.00 -184.79 210.20
C ARG A 544 92.70 -183.64 209.11
N ASN A 545 92.27 -182.10 208.71
CA ASN A 545 91.18 -180.92 207.60
C ASN A 545 90.46 -179.03 207.27
N GLU A 546 89.58 -178.07 206.24
CA GLU A 546 88.88 -176.30 205.83
C GLU A 546 87.70 -175.23 204.59
N THR A 547 87.02 -173.75 204.33
CA THR A 547 85.95 -172.60 203.21
C THR A 547 85.33 -170.72 202.88
N LYS A 548 84.43 -169.73 201.90
CA LYS A 548 83.93 -167.90 201.45
C LYS A 548 82.70 -166.73 200.32
N ARG A 549 82.21 -165.18 199.99
CA ARG A 549 81.04 -164.00 198.94
C ARG A 549 80.47 -162.10 198.47
N ALA A 550 79.35 -161.16 197.69
CA ALA A 550 78.88 -159.49 196.82
C ALA A 550 77.50 -158.02 196.47
N LEU A 551 77.02 -156.82 195.42
CA LEU A 551 76.06 -155.17 195.14
C LEU A 551 75.06 -153.95 193.82
N GLN A 552 74.31 -152.48 193.65
CA GLN A 552 73.25 -151.28 192.52
C GLN A 552 72.50 -149.40 192.25
N ASP A 553 71.63 -148.41 191.22
CA ASP A 553 70.88 -146.64 190.89
C ASP A 553 69.69 -145.49 189.70
N VAL A 554 69.07 -143.96 189.46
CA VAL A 554 68.14 -142.76 188.25
C VAL A 554 67.09 -141.06 187.71
N THR A 555 66.17 -139.69 187.44
CA THR A 555 65.54 -138.22 186.31
C THR A 555 64.09 -136.82 185.95
N ASN A 556 63.70 -135.43 185.11
CA ASN A 556 62.32 -134.18 184.54
C ASN A 556 61.83 -132.32 183.82
N SER A 557 60.61 -131.35 183.23
CA SER A 557 60.03 -129.57 182.63
C SER A 557 58.59 -128.44 181.70
N GLN A 558 58.10 -126.89 181.32
CA GLN A 558 56.75 -125.71 180.50
C GLN A 558 56.23 -123.81 179.89
N PRO A 559 55.01 -122.89 179.21
CA PRO A 559 54.41 -121.23 178.35
C PRO A 559 52.97 -119.78 178.08
N THR A 560 52.49 -118.46 177.17
CA THR A 560 51.24 -116.96 176.90
C THR A 560 50.45 -115.53 175.64
N GLY A 561 49.46 -114.18 175.52
CA GLY A 561 48.57 -112.83 174.39
C GLY A 561 47.51 -111.06 174.23
N ALA A 562 46.70 -110.01 173.21
CA ALA A 562 45.82 -108.26 172.94
C ALA A 562 44.56 -107.06 171.81
N SER A 563 43.90 -105.52 171.61
CA SER A 563 42.70 -104.32 170.59
C SER A 563 41.93 -102.42 170.30
N PRO A 564 40.92 -101.44 169.37
CA PRO A 564 40.25 -99.66 168.84
C PRO A 564 38.72 -98.45 168.15
N ASP A 565 38.29 -96.92 167.60
CA ASP A 565 36.87 -95.64 167.05
C ASP A 565 36.32 -93.94 166.00
N LYS A 566 35.14 -92.76 165.80
CA LYS A 566 34.29 -91.29 164.88
C LYS A 566 34.27 -89.46 164.89
N ARG A 567 33.88 -88.41 163.90
CA ARG A 567 33.38 -86.79 163.78
C ARG A 567 34.17 -85.32 163.90
N ASP A 568 33.76 -84.15 163.21
CA ASP A 568 33.84 -82.59 163.41
C ASP A 568 35.13 -81.66 163.67
N ALA A 569 35.03 -80.29 163.71
CA ALA A 569 36.14 -79.29 163.91
C ALA A 569 35.85 -78.02 164.77
N LEU A 570 36.81 -77.51 165.59
CA LEU A 570 36.99 -76.10 166.10
C LEU A 570 38.11 -75.92 167.17
N LEU A 571 38.90 -74.83 167.08
CA LEU A 571 39.63 -74.06 168.15
C LEU A 571 40.62 -74.78 169.14
N PRO A 572 41.46 -74.04 169.91
CA PRO A 572 42.69 -74.58 170.53
C PRO A 572 42.74 -74.58 172.08
N ASN A 573 43.72 -75.29 172.65
CA ASN A 573 44.34 -74.88 173.93
C ASN A 573 45.82 -75.30 174.05
N ARG A 574 46.56 -74.73 175.02
CA ARG A 574 48.02 -74.85 175.18
C ARG A 574 48.44 -75.96 176.16
N LEU A 575 49.59 -76.63 175.94
CA LEU A 575 50.84 -76.46 176.74
C LEU A 575 51.93 -77.56 176.54
N THR A 576 53.14 -77.10 176.19
CA THR A 576 54.49 -77.58 176.62
C THR A 576 55.01 -79.03 176.49
N ARG A 577 56.23 -79.10 175.91
CA ARG A 577 57.42 -79.89 176.36
C ARG A 577 57.40 -81.43 176.14
N LEU A 578 58.55 -82.14 175.96
CA LEU A 578 59.98 -81.78 176.01
C LEU A 578 60.89 -82.78 175.23
N ARG A 579 61.93 -82.25 174.56
CA ARG A 579 63.25 -82.88 174.21
C ARG A 579 63.34 -84.13 173.27
N PRO A 580 64.56 -84.41 172.75
CA PRO A 580 64.94 -85.65 172.07
C PRO A 580 65.87 -86.54 172.95
N MET A 581 66.53 -87.51 172.30
CA MET A 581 67.66 -88.37 172.73
C MET A 581 67.32 -89.66 173.51
N SER A 582 67.79 -90.78 172.95
CA SER A 582 68.99 -91.45 173.47
C SER A 582 70.03 -91.50 172.35
#